data_AF-A0A7S0WLU3-F1
#
_entry.id   AF-A0A7S0WLU3-F1
#
_cell.length_a   1.000
_cell.length_b   1.000
_cell.length_c   1.000
_cell.angle_alpha   90.00
_cell.angle_beta   90.00
_cell.angle_gamma   90.00
#
_symmetry.space_group_name_H-M   'P 1'
#
loop_
_entity.id
_entity.type
_entity.pdbx_description
1 polymer ?
#
loop_
_entity_poly.entity_id
_entity_poly.type
_entity_poly.pdbx_seq_one_letter_code
_entity_poly.pdbx_strand_id
1 'polypeptide(L)'
;MSQPTTPSCKKCNCKKSKCLKLYCECFAAGLYCSGCQCHNCLNTLDNAHLVKQMRQQIESRNPAAFTPKIVGNSPMADGLDGETPARHKKGCHCKRSFCLKKYCECFQAGVPCT
;
A
#
# COMPACT_ATOMS: atom_id res chain seq x y z
N MET A 1 -13.76 24.36 -11.25
CA MET A 1 -13.32 24.30 -9.85
C MET A 1 -12.90 22.87 -9.53
N SER A 2 -11.67 22.49 -9.91
CA SER A 2 -11.17 21.12 -9.69
C SER A 2 -10.47 21.11 -8.34
N GLN A 3 -11.15 20.59 -7.32
CA GLN A 3 -10.60 20.49 -5.97
C GLN A 3 -9.39 19.54 -5.98
N PRO A 4 -8.26 19.90 -5.35
CA PRO A 4 -7.17 18.98 -5.13
C PRO A 4 -7.65 17.87 -4.19
N THR A 5 -7.79 16.65 -4.69
CA THR A 5 -8.12 15.49 -3.88
C THR A 5 -6.94 15.18 -2.97
N THR A 6 -7.03 15.55 -1.69
CA THR A 6 -6.14 15.03 -0.66
C THR A 6 -6.09 13.50 -0.77
N PRO A 7 -4.91 12.85 -0.69
CA PRO A 7 -4.80 11.41 -0.87
C PRO A 7 -5.60 10.68 0.21
N SER A 8 -6.80 10.23 -0.15
CA SER A 8 -7.68 9.48 0.74
C SER A 8 -7.43 7.98 0.55
N CYS A 9 -7.00 7.30 1.62
CA CYS A 9 -6.93 5.83 1.61
C CYS A 9 -8.34 5.22 1.50
N LYS A 10 -8.45 4.07 0.83
CA LYS A 10 -9.64 3.20 0.95
C LYS A 10 -9.92 2.94 2.44
N LYS A 11 -11.15 3.16 2.89
CA LYS A 11 -11.54 2.96 4.29
C LYS A 11 -11.36 1.49 4.67
N CYS A 12 -10.58 1.22 5.71
CA CYS A 12 -10.29 -0.15 6.12
C CYS A 12 -11.37 -0.74 7.06
N ASN A 13 -11.42 -2.08 7.12
CA ASN A 13 -12.36 -2.87 7.94
C ASN A 13 -11.61 -3.84 8.88
N CYS A 14 -10.42 -3.44 9.34
CA CYS A 14 -9.52 -4.32 10.08
C CYS A 14 -10.11 -4.81 11.41
N LYS A 15 -10.01 -6.12 11.70
CA LYS A 15 -10.50 -6.72 12.96
C LYS A 15 -9.40 -7.09 13.97
N LYS A 16 -8.21 -7.47 13.49
CA LYS A 16 -7.14 -8.06 14.33
C LYS A 16 -5.82 -7.32 14.28
N SER A 17 -5.61 -6.43 13.30
CA SER A 17 -4.33 -5.74 13.13
C SER A 17 -4.17 -4.54 14.08
N LYS A 18 -5.25 -4.09 14.72
CA LYS A 18 -5.35 -2.78 15.39
C LYS A 18 -4.88 -1.62 14.49
N CYS A 19 -4.86 -1.85 13.18
CA CYS A 19 -4.31 -0.97 12.16
C CYS A 19 -2.80 -0.66 12.30
N LEU A 20 -2.03 -1.48 13.02
CA LEU A 20 -0.57 -1.31 13.20
C LEU A 20 0.28 -2.31 12.41
N LYS A 21 -0.31 -2.90 11.36
CA LYS A 21 0.33 -3.91 10.49
C LYS A 21 0.01 -3.60 9.04
N LEU A 22 0.87 -4.03 8.11
CA LEU A 22 0.70 -3.82 6.66
C LEU A 22 -0.56 -4.48 6.05
N TYR A 23 -1.28 -5.31 6.80
CA TYR A 23 -2.62 -5.78 6.42
C TYR A 23 -3.67 -4.65 6.36
N CYS A 24 -3.43 -3.55 7.07
CA CYS A 24 -4.26 -2.35 7.01
C CYS A 24 -3.80 -1.46 5.86
N GLU A 25 -4.70 -1.19 4.91
CA GLU A 25 -4.41 -0.33 3.76
C GLU A 25 -4.02 1.09 4.19
N CYS A 26 -4.65 1.66 5.22
CA CYS A 26 -4.30 2.99 5.73
C CYS A 26 -2.86 3.02 6.26
N PHE A 27 -2.51 2.06 7.11
CA PHE A 27 -1.19 1.96 7.70
C PHE A 27 -0.11 1.72 6.64
N ALA A 28 -0.35 0.79 5.71
CA ALA A 28 0.55 0.51 4.58
C ALA A 28 0.76 1.76 3.69
N ALA A 29 -0.28 2.58 3.50
CA ALA A 29 -0.23 3.80 2.70
C ALA A 29 0.44 5.00 3.40
N GLY A 30 0.93 4.87 4.63
CA GLY A 30 1.49 6.02 5.34
C GLY A 30 0.47 6.89 6.08
N LEU A 31 -0.82 6.50 6.07
CA LEU A 31 -1.92 7.35 6.52
C LEU A 31 -2.52 6.86 7.84
N TYR A 32 -3.02 7.79 8.65
CA TYR A 32 -3.87 7.47 9.80
C TYR A 32 -5.26 7.02 9.34
N CYS A 33 -5.91 6.18 10.13
CA CYS A 33 -7.30 5.82 9.86
C CYS A 33 -8.20 7.04 10.10
N SER A 34 -9.02 7.38 9.11
CA SER A 34 -10.06 8.41 9.21
C SER A 34 -11.37 7.86 8.63
N GLY A 35 -12.46 7.91 9.41
CA GLY A 35 -13.77 7.38 9.02
C GLY A 35 -13.79 5.90 8.61
N CYS A 36 -12.92 5.07 9.19
CA CYS A 36 -12.80 3.64 8.91
C CYS A 36 -13.75 2.79 9.78
N GLN A 37 -14.01 1.54 9.36
CA GLN A 37 -14.85 0.56 10.06
C GLN A 37 -14.00 -0.52 10.78
N CYS A 38 -12.78 -0.17 11.16
CA CYS A 38 -11.87 -1.05 11.88
C CYS A 38 -12.18 -1.10 13.39
N HIS A 39 -11.97 -2.25 14.01
CA HIS A 39 -12.16 -2.46 15.45
C HIS A 39 -10.86 -2.25 16.22
N ASN A 40 -10.95 -1.60 17.39
CA ASN A 40 -9.82 -1.30 18.29
C ASN A 40 -8.64 -0.66 17.55
N CYS A 41 -8.93 0.37 16.75
CA CYS A 41 -7.95 1.04 15.92
C CYS A 41 -6.96 1.84 16.78
N LEU A 42 -5.66 1.57 16.60
CA LEU A 42 -4.56 2.34 17.19
C LEU A 42 -3.79 3.15 16.14
N ASN A 43 -4.21 3.11 14.87
CA ASN A 43 -3.66 3.95 13.81
C ASN A 43 -4.35 5.31 13.79
N THR A 44 -4.18 6.09 14.86
CA THR A 44 -4.79 7.41 15.06
C THR A 44 -3.71 8.44 15.42
N LEU A 45 -4.02 9.72 15.26
CA LEU A 45 -3.12 10.82 15.62
C LEU A 45 -2.77 10.81 17.12
N ASP A 46 -3.74 10.46 17.98
CA ASP A 46 -3.55 10.31 19.42
C ASP A 46 -2.47 9.26 19.77
N ASN A 47 -2.38 8.20 18.97
CA ASN A 47 -1.39 7.13 19.13
C ASN A 47 -0.17 7.31 18.21
N ALA A 48 0.14 8.54 17.77
CA ALA A 48 1.20 8.82 16.79
C ALA A 48 2.56 8.22 17.18
N HIS A 49 2.93 8.26 18.46
CA HIS A 49 4.18 7.68 18.95
C HIS A 49 4.24 6.16 18.71
N LEU A 50 3.19 5.44 19.08
CA LEU A 50 3.07 4.00 18.85
C LEU A 50 3.08 3.68 17.36
N VAL A 51 2.33 4.44 16.55
CA VAL A 51 2.30 4.26 15.08
C VAL A 51 3.70 4.42 14.49
N LYS A 52 4.44 5.45 14.90
CA LYS A 52 5.82 5.70 14.45
C LYS A 52 6.75 4.56 14.85
N GLN A 53 6.69 4.10 16.09
CA GLN A 53 7.50 2.97 16.58
C GLN A 53 7.23 1.69 15.77
N MET A 54 5.96 1.37 15.52
CA MET A 54 5.58 0.19 14.74
C MET A 54 6.06 0.29 13.28
N ARG A 55 6.02 1.48 12.68
CA ARG A 55 6.57 1.72 11.33
C ARG A 55 8.07 1.47 11.31
N GLN A 56 8.82 2.07 12.24
CA GLN A 56 10.27 1.90 12.35
C GLN A 56 10.66 0.43 12.54
N GLN A 57 9.91 -0.32 13.36
CA GLN A 57 10.16 -1.75 13.55
C GLN A 57 9.95 -2.56 12.26
N ILE A 58 8.92 -2.24 11.47
CA ILE A 58 8.66 -2.91 10.20
C ILE A 58 9.74 -2.56 9.17
N GLU A 59 10.13 -1.29 9.09
CA GLU A 59 11.16 -0.80 8.18
C GLU A 59 12.55 -1.38 8.50
N SER A 60 12.90 -1.47 9.78
CA SER A 60 14.14 -2.12 10.23
C SER A 60 14.24 -3.58 9.77
N ARG A 61 13.11 -4.29 9.69
CA ARG A 61 13.08 -5.68 9.19
C ARG A 61 13.04 -5.77 7.67
N ASN A 62 12.44 -4.80 7.01
CA ASN A 62 12.37 -4.71 5.56
C ASN A 62 12.33 -3.23 5.15
N PRO A 63 13.44 -2.64 4.66
CA PRO A 63 13.50 -1.22 4.33
C PRO A 63 12.55 -0.85 3.17
N ALA A 64 12.15 -1.82 2.34
CA ALA A 64 11.19 -1.61 1.24
C ALA A 64 9.74 -1.89 1.66
N ALA A 65 9.41 -1.94 2.96
CA ALA A 65 8.08 -2.30 3.45
C ALA A 65 6.98 -1.28 3.12
N PHE A 66 7.35 0.01 3.02
CA PHE A 66 6.43 1.11 2.75
C PHE A 66 6.63 1.75 1.38
N THR A 67 7.56 1.24 0.57
CA THR A 67 7.75 1.70 -0.82
C THR A 67 6.72 1.05 -1.74
N PRO A 68 6.26 1.73 -2.82
CA PRO A 68 5.39 1.12 -3.82
C PRO A 68 5.97 -0.17 -4.39
N LYS A 69 5.16 -1.23 -4.45
CA LYS A 69 5.59 -2.55 -4.97
C LYS A 69 5.64 -2.58 -6.50
N ILE A 70 4.90 -1.68 -7.15
CA ILE A 70 4.87 -1.52 -8.61
C ILE A 70 5.75 -0.32 -8.97
N VAL A 71 6.74 -0.55 -9.81
CA VAL A 71 7.63 0.48 -10.35
C VAL A 71 7.23 0.78 -11.79
N GLY A 72 7.39 2.03 -12.25
CA GLY A 72 7.09 2.43 -13.64
C GLY A 72 5.65 2.93 -13.91
N ASN A 73 4.80 3.07 -12.89
CA ASN A 73 3.41 3.55 -13.04
C ASN A 73 3.23 5.05 -12.70
N SER A 74 4.23 5.89 -13.00
CA SER A 74 4.12 7.33 -12.70
C SER A 74 3.12 8.01 -13.64
N PRO A 75 2.11 8.74 -13.14
CA PRO A 75 1.27 9.61 -13.96
C PRO A 75 2.00 10.89 -14.43
N MET A 76 3.32 11.01 -14.22
CA MET A 76 4.14 12.17 -14.54
C MET A 76 5.58 11.74 -14.90
N ALA A 77 5.76 11.18 -16.10
CA ALA A 77 7.08 11.08 -16.71
C ALA A 77 7.01 11.80 -18.06
N ASP A 78 7.27 13.10 -18.01
CA ASP A 78 7.57 13.92 -19.18
C ASP A 78 8.98 13.54 -19.67
N GLY A 79 9.04 13.01 -20.89
CA GLY A 79 10.23 12.97 -21.75
C GLY A 79 11.52 12.35 -21.20
N LEU A 80 11.70 11.04 -21.39
CA LEU A 80 12.92 10.51 -22.04
C LEU A 80 12.69 9.07 -22.50
N ASP A 81 13.00 8.83 -23.77
CA ASP A 81 13.00 7.56 -24.51
C ASP A 81 13.47 6.36 -23.65
N GLY A 82 12.56 5.40 -23.44
CA GLY A 82 12.81 4.19 -22.63
C GLY A 82 11.61 3.75 -21.80
N GLU A 83 10.46 3.50 -22.44
CA GLU A 83 9.24 2.96 -21.80
C GLU A 83 9.56 1.68 -21.03
N THR A 84 9.80 1.81 -19.73
CA THR A 84 9.93 0.65 -18.85
C THR A 84 8.52 0.29 -18.39
N PRO A 85 7.96 -0.85 -18.84
CA PRO A 85 6.59 -1.20 -18.49
C PRO A 85 6.44 -1.34 -16.98
N ALA A 86 5.31 -0.84 -16.45
CA ALA A 86 5.00 -0.95 -15.04
C ALA A 86 5.06 -2.41 -14.60
N ARG A 87 5.84 -2.72 -13.56
CA ARG A 87 6.07 -4.11 -13.13
C ARG A 87 6.17 -4.25 -11.61
N HIS A 88 5.81 -5.43 -11.11
CA HIS A 88 5.97 -5.75 -9.70
C HIS A 88 7.44 -6.01 -9.36
N LYS A 89 8.04 -5.21 -8.48
CA LYS A 89 9.50 -5.20 -8.22
C LYS A 89 10.09 -6.57 -7.85
N LYS A 90 9.34 -7.39 -7.11
CA LYS A 90 9.77 -8.73 -6.67
C LYS A 90 9.03 -9.89 -7.35
N GLY A 91 8.11 -9.60 -8.26
CA GLY A 91 7.13 -10.59 -8.73
C GLY A 91 6.11 -11.00 -7.65
N CYS A 92 5.10 -11.79 -8.03
CA CYS A 92 4.05 -12.28 -7.13
C CYS A 92 4.25 -13.76 -6.80
N HIS A 93 3.78 -14.20 -5.63
CA HIS A 93 3.90 -15.60 -5.18
C HIS A 93 2.60 -16.40 -5.36
N CYS A 94 1.90 -16.17 -6.46
CA CYS A 94 0.59 -16.78 -6.70
C CYS A 94 0.71 -18.29 -6.93
N LYS A 95 -0.06 -19.09 -6.16
CA LYS A 95 -0.14 -20.55 -6.35
C LYS A 95 -1.48 -21.02 -6.94
N ARG A 96 -2.57 -20.33 -6.62
CA ARG A 96 -3.95 -20.76 -6.97
C ARG A 96 -4.77 -19.73 -7.74
N SER A 97 -4.36 -18.47 -7.72
CA SER A 97 -5.04 -17.41 -8.47
C SER A 97 -4.70 -17.46 -9.96
N PHE A 98 -3.67 -18.21 -10.35
CA PHE A 98 -3.07 -18.23 -11.70
C PHE A 98 -2.78 -16.82 -12.24
N CYS A 99 -2.61 -15.84 -11.34
CA CYS A 99 -2.45 -14.44 -11.68
C CYS A 99 -3.64 -13.81 -12.43
N LEU A 100 -4.84 -14.39 -12.29
CA LEU A 100 -6.09 -13.95 -12.96
C LEU A 100 -7.17 -13.46 -11.98
N LYS A 101 -6.83 -13.34 -10.68
CA LYS A 101 -7.76 -12.93 -9.62
C LYS A 101 -7.11 -11.88 -8.72
N LYS A 102 -7.92 -11.08 -8.03
CA LYS A 102 -7.47 -10.01 -7.11
C LYS A 102 -6.59 -10.46 -5.93
N TYR A 103 -6.42 -11.76 -5.72
CA TYR A 103 -5.41 -12.30 -4.81
C TYR A 103 -3.98 -12.14 -5.34
N CYS A 104 -3.81 -11.95 -6.65
CA CYS A 104 -2.54 -11.61 -7.28
C CYS A 104 -2.36 -10.09 -7.27
N GLU A 105 -1.22 -9.64 -6.74
CA GLU A 105 -0.87 -8.21 -6.68
C GLU A 105 -0.66 -7.63 -8.10
N CYS A 106 -0.09 -8.39 -9.04
CA CYS A 106 0.07 -7.96 -10.43
C CYS A 106 -1.29 -7.76 -11.11
N PHE A 107 -2.18 -8.75 -10.99
CA PHE A 107 -3.55 -8.65 -11.54
C PHE A 107 -4.33 -7.50 -10.94
N GLN A 108 -4.26 -7.32 -9.61
CA GLN A 108 -4.94 -6.22 -8.93
C GLN A 108 -4.40 -4.85 -9.36
N ALA A 109 -3.11 -4.76 -9.68
CA ALA A 109 -2.47 -3.54 -10.16
C ALA A 109 -2.58 -3.35 -11.69
N GLY A 110 -3.12 -4.31 -12.44
CA GLY A 110 -3.23 -4.22 -13.90
C GLY A 110 -1.89 -4.31 -14.63
N VAL A 111 -0.85 -4.89 -14.01
CA VAL A 111 0.49 -5.02 -14.58
C VAL A 111 0.80 -6.48 -14.93
N PRO A 112 1.62 -6.75 -15.96
CA PRO A 112 2.08 -8.11 -16.25
C PRO A 112 2.90 -8.68 -15.09
N CYS A 113 2.83 -10.00 -14.91
CA CYS A 113 3.75 -10.69 -14.02
C CYS A 113 5.18 -10.63 -14.56
N THR A 114 6.14 -10.73 -13.63
CA THR A 114 7.59 -10.73 -13.89
C THR A 114 8.16 -12.09 -13.58
#